data_AF-A0A818APZ5-F1
#
_entry.id   AF-A0A818APZ5-F1
#
_cell.length_a   1.000
_cell.length_b   1.000
_cell.length_c   1.000
_cell.angle_alpha   90.00
_cell.angle_beta   90.00
_cell.angle_gamma   90.00
#
_symmetry.space_group_name_H-M   'P 1'
#
loop_
_entity.id
_entity.type
_entity.pdbx_description
1 polymer ?
#
loop_
_entity_poly.entity_id
_entity_poly.type
_entity_poly.pdbx_seq_one_letter_code
_entity_poly.pdbx_strand_id
1 'polypeptide(L)'
;MRFLAIFFFVVCIFQQGNGALYQCNASAACGCSNPSTLLTRIVGGENAVTNSWSWTISLRYGGSHFCGGSILSSSFIITAAHCIDGITNLVGYSILAGSIYLNSLLSASSQIRSIAAIYEHPYYDDRNMTNDVALLLLSTPLNMTNRNLKPICLPSGTVAQPPDNIDMVAVGWGTTSSGSNTVSQDLLQVTLQSIPSASSSCQPYIYDSQKQFCAGVPAGGKDTCQGDSGGPLMAFVNNLWQLDGLTSYGHGCAYPNVAGVYTRVSNYINWIQTTMSTNAITVTTTTTTARPTPIITTTKRTTTTTAKRTTTTTAKRTTTTATKRTTTITTTRRPTTTANAHRNSLPNRVVEFLLQILFHGFLNTWLFCLITIFVSWSYEQFGVQTGLIYGSYHYTKYLGIKVGDVPILIPIAWYMMIYPSYIISNLILVGRPIVSNRGKNLSLSLVGSLVMTAWDLVLDPYLSGPTVRAWVWHAGGIYFGIPLQNFFGWILTTLTIHMMYRFYESPIIMGSKYRARKSYPLILPVLGYSAMCIVHLIPGEPKELRMIGPVIMGIPVILALRRFMRNS
;
A
#
# COMPACT_ATOMS: atom_id res chain seq x y z
N MET A 1 22.74 5.78 -20.04
CA MET A 1 21.64 4.98 -20.64
C MET A 1 21.34 3.72 -19.82
N ARG A 2 22.18 2.68 -19.78
CA ARG A 2 21.83 1.42 -19.06
C ARG A 2 21.54 1.60 -17.56
N PHE A 3 22.28 2.45 -16.85
CA PHE A 3 21.92 2.85 -15.48
C PHE A 3 20.53 3.51 -15.41
N LEU A 4 20.16 4.40 -16.35
CA LEU A 4 18.80 4.95 -16.40
C LEU A 4 17.73 3.90 -16.73
N ALA A 5 18.04 2.90 -17.55
CA ALA A 5 17.07 1.85 -17.85
C ALA A 5 16.74 1.03 -16.59
N ILE A 6 17.77 0.63 -15.84
CA ILE A 6 17.60 -0.09 -14.56
C ILE A 6 16.96 0.84 -13.51
N PHE A 7 17.43 2.08 -13.39
CA PHE A 7 16.89 3.10 -12.49
C PHE A 7 15.41 3.38 -12.78
N PHE A 8 15.03 3.68 -14.03
CA PHE A 8 13.61 3.89 -14.37
C PHE A 8 12.79 2.62 -14.23
N PHE A 9 13.31 1.43 -14.53
CA PHE A 9 12.59 0.18 -14.32
C PHE A 9 12.32 -0.08 -12.83
N VAL A 10 13.33 0.10 -11.97
CA VAL A 10 13.23 -0.10 -10.52
C VAL A 10 12.41 1.01 -9.86
N VAL A 11 12.57 2.28 -10.27
CA VAL A 11 11.72 3.40 -9.84
C VAL A 11 10.27 3.17 -10.30
N CYS A 12 10.06 2.70 -11.53
CA CYS A 12 8.73 2.28 -11.96
C CYS A 12 8.19 1.14 -11.10
N ILE A 13 8.98 0.17 -10.61
CA ILE A 13 8.49 -0.88 -9.70
C ILE A 13 8.22 -0.35 -8.28
N PHE A 14 9.00 0.61 -7.77
CA PHE A 14 8.72 1.23 -6.47
C PHE A 14 7.56 2.25 -6.51
N GLN A 15 7.26 2.84 -7.68
CA GLN A 15 6.08 3.69 -7.89
C GLN A 15 4.84 2.88 -8.33
N GLN A 16 5.02 1.87 -9.17
CA GLN A 16 4.07 0.79 -9.46
C GLN A 16 4.32 -0.35 -8.47
N GLY A 17 4.21 -0.05 -7.18
CA GLY A 17 3.89 -1.11 -6.24
C GLY A 17 2.71 -1.88 -6.80
N ASN A 18 2.75 -3.22 -6.76
CA ASN A 18 1.70 -4.09 -7.30
C ASN A 18 0.40 -4.06 -6.45
N GLY A 19 0.05 -2.89 -5.91
CA GLY A 19 -1.31 -2.40 -6.04
C GLY A 19 -1.65 -2.30 -7.52
N ALA A 20 -1.99 -3.44 -8.12
CA ALA A 20 -3.10 -3.43 -9.06
C ALA A 20 -4.19 -2.59 -8.41
N LEU A 21 -4.71 -1.59 -9.13
CA LEU A 21 -5.88 -0.85 -8.67
C LEU A 21 -7.02 -1.87 -8.56
N TYR A 22 -7.18 -2.47 -7.38
CA TYR A 22 -8.37 -3.17 -6.95
C TYR A 22 -9.46 -2.11 -6.72
N GLN A 23 -9.78 -1.38 -7.81
CA GLN A 23 -10.94 -0.55 -7.93
C GLN A 23 -12.12 -1.49 -7.81
N CYS A 24 -12.62 -1.56 -6.58
CA CYS A 24 -13.97 -1.99 -6.30
C CYS A 24 -14.87 -1.18 -7.23
N ASN A 25 -15.47 -1.86 -8.21
CA ASN A 25 -16.17 -1.21 -9.31
C ASN A 25 -17.25 -0.30 -8.72
N ALA A 26 -17.41 0.92 -9.24
CA ALA A 26 -18.44 1.85 -8.74
C ALA A 26 -19.86 1.28 -8.89
N SER A 27 -20.03 0.24 -9.72
CA SER A 27 -21.25 -0.56 -9.89
C SER A 27 -21.48 -1.65 -8.83
N ALA A 28 -20.53 -1.93 -7.94
CA ALA A 28 -20.66 -2.99 -6.94
C ALA A 28 -21.59 -2.56 -5.81
N ALA A 29 -22.65 -3.35 -5.58
CA ALA A 29 -23.73 -3.00 -4.66
C ALA A 29 -23.35 -3.05 -3.17
N CYS A 30 -22.36 -3.88 -2.81
CA CYS A 30 -21.95 -4.17 -1.44
C CYS A 30 -20.45 -4.49 -1.35
N GLY A 31 -19.92 -4.62 -0.13
CA GLY A 31 -18.59 -5.19 0.17
C GLY A 31 -17.39 -4.35 -0.32
N CYS A 32 -17.67 -3.21 -0.96
CA CYS A 32 -16.66 -2.29 -1.42
C CYS A 32 -16.31 -1.25 -0.37
N SER A 33 -15.28 -1.55 0.41
CA SER A 33 -14.45 -0.52 1.01
C SER A 33 -13.84 0.33 -0.11
N ASN A 34 -13.61 1.62 0.14
CA ASN A 34 -12.89 2.48 -0.80
C ASN A 34 -11.57 2.99 -0.20
N PRO A 35 -10.59 2.10 0.08
CA PRO A 35 -9.33 2.50 0.67
C PRO A 35 -8.26 2.64 -0.41
N SER A 36 -7.38 3.61 -0.23
CA SER A 36 -6.09 3.69 -0.93
C SER A 36 -5.09 2.60 -0.45
N THR A 37 -5.56 1.66 0.38
CA THR A 37 -4.78 0.77 1.25
C THR A 37 -5.59 -0.52 1.52
N LEU A 38 -5.40 -1.57 0.72
CA LEU A 38 -6.00 -2.89 0.98
C LEU A 38 -4.93 -3.99 1.06
N LEU A 39 -5.07 -4.85 2.08
CA LEU A 39 -4.38 -6.14 2.25
C LEU A 39 -2.85 -6.10 2.54
N THR A 40 -2.43 -5.34 3.57
CA THR A 40 -1.24 -5.72 4.36
C THR A 40 -1.70 -6.33 5.68
N ARG A 41 -1.25 -7.53 6.03
CA ARG A 41 -1.67 -8.31 7.22
C ARG A 41 -1.46 -7.52 8.53
N ILE A 42 -2.52 -7.27 9.31
CA ILE A 42 -2.53 -6.28 10.40
C ILE A 42 -2.43 -6.96 11.79
N VAL A 43 -1.60 -6.43 12.68
CA VAL A 43 -1.22 -7.10 13.94
C VAL A 43 -1.16 -6.11 15.09
N GLY A 44 -2.01 -6.34 16.10
CA GLY A 44 -2.36 -5.39 17.16
C GLY A 44 -3.59 -4.56 16.74
N GLY A 45 -4.51 -4.28 17.66
CA GLY A 45 -5.65 -3.42 17.38
C GLY A 45 -5.17 -2.01 17.04
N GLU A 46 -5.34 -1.58 15.79
CA GLU A 46 -4.92 -0.26 15.31
C GLU A 46 -6.13 0.57 14.84
N ASN A 47 -5.99 1.90 14.86
CA ASN A 47 -7.02 2.81 14.41
C ASN A 47 -7.36 2.58 12.93
N ALA A 48 -8.63 2.35 12.64
CA ALA A 48 -9.15 2.20 11.29
C ALA A 48 -9.03 3.49 10.49
N VAL A 49 -8.64 3.36 9.22
CA VAL A 49 -8.55 4.48 8.29
C VAL A 49 -9.96 4.94 7.88
N THR A 50 -10.17 6.26 7.73
CA THR A 50 -11.47 6.77 7.27
C THR A 50 -11.88 6.12 5.93
N ASN A 51 -13.08 5.55 5.87
CA ASN A 51 -13.67 4.78 4.75
C ASN A 51 -13.14 3.36 4.50
N SER A 52 -12.31 2.79 5.39
CA SER A 52 -11.95 1.37 5.30
C SER A 52 -13.16 0.46 5.55
N TRP A 53 -14.00 0.79 6.53
CA TRP A 53 -15.11 -0.05 7.01
C TRP A 53 -16.46 0.67 6.94
N SER A 54 -16.83 1.11 5.74
CA SER A 54 -18.01 1.96 5.48
C SER A 54 -19.39 1.33 5.79
N TRP A 55 -19.42 0.08 6.25
CA TRP A 55 -20.62 -0.63 6.74
C TRP A 55 -20.72 -0.69 8.26
N THR A 56 -19.63 -0.46 9.00
CA THR A 56 -19.64 -0.64 10.45
C THR A 56 -20.43 0.47 11.12
N ILE A 57 -21.32 0.12 12.06
CA ILE A 57 -22.11 1.06 12.85
C ILE A 57 -21.88 0.88 14.34
N SER A 58 -22.12 1.95 15.10
CA SER A 58 -22.18 1.96 16.56
C SER A 58 -23.65 1.94 16.97
N LEU A 59 -24.10 0.84 17.58
CA LEU A 59 -25.41 0.74 18.23
C LEU A 59 -25.34 1.44 19.60
N ARG A 60 -26.39 2.22 19.92
CA ARG A 60 -26.39 3.20 21.00
C ARG A 60 -27.67 3.24 21.80
N TYR A 61 -27.54 3.46 23.10
CA TYR A 61 -28.62 3.78 24.03
C TYR A 61 -28.27 5.08 24.76
N GLY A 62 -29.20 6.05 24.78
CA GLY A 62 -28.96 7.37 25.40
C GLY A 62 -27.81 8.16 24.75
N GLY A 63 -27.41 7.80 23.53
CA GLY A 63 -26.25 8.37 22.82
C GLY A 63 -24.92 7.63 23.06
N SER A 64 -24.83 6.79 24.08
CA SER A 64 -23.66 5.97 24.43
C SER A 64 -23.60 4.68 23.61
N HIS A 65 -22.40 4.30 23.15
CA HIS A 65 -22.16 3.04 22.44
C HIS A 65 -22.22 1.85 23.41
N PHE A 66 -22.81 0.74 22.95
CA PHE A 66 -22.84 -0.51 23.72
C PHE A 66 -22.63 -1.78 22.87
N CYS A 67 -22.95 -1.75 21.57
CA CYS A 67 -22.71 -2.84 20.61
C CYS A 67 -22.33 -2.28 19.23
N GLY A 68 -21.74 -3.13 18.39
CA GLY A 68 -21.52 -2.91 16.96
C GLY A 68 -22.69 -3.39 16.09
N GLY A 69 -22.49 -3.27 14.77
CA GLY A 69 -23.40 -3.76 13.75
C GLY A 69 -22.87 -3.49 12.35
N SER A 70 -23.56 -4.00 11.33
CA SER A 70 -23.22 -3.80 9.92
C SER A 70 -24.40 -3.37 9.06
N ILE A 71 -24.17 -2.46 8.12
CA ILE A 71 -25.16 -2.04 7.12
C ILE A 71 -25.37 -3.16 6.09
N LEU A 72 -26.60 -3.65 5.95
CA LEU A 72 -27.01 -4.54 4.84
C LEU A 72 -27.73 -3.78 3.72
N SER A 73 -28.44 -2.70 4.05
CA SER A 73 -29.08 -1.82 3.08
C SER A 73 -29.24 -0.41 3.68
N SER A 74 -29.81 0.53 2.93
CA SER A 74 -30.12 1.87 3.47
C SER A 74 -31.03 1.85 4.70
N SER A 75 -31.83 0.80 4.91
CA SER A 75 -32.83 0.73 5.99
C SER A 75 -32.62 -0.42 6.96
N PHE A 76 -31.76 -1.40 6.65
CA PHE A 76 -31.51 -2.57 7.49
C PHE A 76 -30.06 -2.66 7.97
N ILE A 77 -29.91 -2.84 9.27
CA ILE A 77 -28.67 -3.15 9.97
C ILE A 77 -28.76 -4.59 10.50
N ILE A 78 -27.64 -5.32 10.50
CA ILE A 78 -27.48 -6.60 11.20
C ILE A 78 -26.60 -6.42 12.43
N THR A 79 -26.94 -7.11 13.52
CA THR A 79 -26.19 -7.14 14.79
C THR A 79 -26.44 -8.48 15.50
N ALA A 80 -25.89 -8.67 16.69
CA ALA A 80 -26.15 -9.84 17.53
C ALA A 80 -27.53 -9.71 18.21
N ALA A 81 -28.20 -10.83 18.48
CA ALA A 81 -29.48 -10.86 19.19
C ALA A 81 -29.29 -10.45 20.67
N HIS A 82 -28.24 -10.89 21.34
CA HIS A 82 -27.97 -10.54 22.74
C HIS A 82 -27.79 -9.02 22.98
N CYS A 83 -27.52 -8.23 21.93
CA CYS A 83 -27.49 -6.77 22.00
C CYS A 83 -28.90 -6.14 22.07
N ILE A 84 -29.95 -6.86 21.71
CA ILE A 84 -31.32 -6.35 21.55
C ILE A 84 -32.42 -7.18 22.21
N ASP A 85 -32.08 -8.35 22.75
CA ASP A 85 -33.01 -9.22 23.49
C ASP A 85 -33.70 -8.46 24.64
N GLY A 86 -34.96 -8.79 24.90
CA GLY A 86 -35.79 -8.17 25.93
C GLY A 86 -36.19 -6.71 25.69
N ILE A 87 -35.71 -6.02 24.64
CA ILE A 87 -36.05 -4.62 24.38
C ILE A 87 -37.50 -4.50 23.88
N THR A 88 -38.37 -4.02 24.76
CA THR A 88 -39.78 -3.72 24.46
C THR A 88 -40.06 -2.25 24.13
N ASN A 89 -39.11 -1.35 24.42
CA ASN A 89 -39.24 0.10 24.18
C ASN A 89 -38.00 0.64 23.46
N LEU A 90 -38.19 1.18 22.25
CA LEU A 90 -37.11 1.69 21.39
C LEU A 90 -36.69 3.14 21.71
N VAL A 91 -37.34 3.82 22.65
CA VAL A 91 -36.98 5.19 23.05
C VAL A 91 -35.54 5.22 23.58
N GLY A 92 -34.73 6.12 23.00
CA GLY A 92 -33.30 6.25 23.33
C GLY A 92 -32.36 5.34 22.53
N TYR A 93 -32.88 4.36 21.79
CA TYR A 93 -32.08 3.50 20.93
C TYR A 93 -31.84 4.09 19.54
N SER A 94 -30.59 4.03 19.08
CA SER A 94 -30.18 4.56 17.79
C SER A 94 -28.91 3.89 17.27
N ILE A 95 -28.61 4.08 15.98
CA ILE A 95 -27.30 3.79 15.40
C ILE A 95 -26.58 5.08 15.02
N LEU A 96 -25.24 5.06 15.08
CA LEU A 96 -24.37 6.00 14.40
C LEU A 96 -23.64 5.28 13.26
N ALA A 97 -23.73 5.82 12.05
CA ALA A 97 -23.03 5.34 10.86
C ALA A 97 -22.17 6.45 10.20
N GLY A 98 -21.14 6.07 9.43
CA GLY A 98 -20.37 7.01 8.59
C GLY A 98 -19.31 7.85 9.33
N SER A 99 -19.00 7.46 10.58
CA SER A 99 -17.94 8.01 11.42
C SER A 99 -17.02 6.89 11.90
N ILE A 100 -15.72 7.18 12.06
CA ILE A 100 -14.78 6.32 12.79
C ILE A 100 -14.64 6.74 14.27
N TYR A 101 -15.26 7.84 14.67
CA TYR A 101 -15.16 8.42 16.02
C TYR A 101 -16.51 8.38 16.73
N LEU A 102 -16.56 7.90 17.98
CA LEU A 102 -17.81 7.84 18.74
C LEU A 102 -18.36 9.24 19.11
N ASN A 103 -17.49 10.20 19.35
CA ASN A 103 -17.84 11.56 19.75
C ASN A 103 -18.12 12.52 18.58
N SER A 104 -17.87 12.10 17.32
CA SER A 104 -17.98 12.97 16.15
C SER A 104 -19.41 13.09 15.61
N LEU A 105 -20.29 13.65 16.44
CA LEU A 105 -21.65 14.08 16.08
C LEU A 105 -21.65 15.30 15.12
N LEU A 106 -20.48 15.93 14.94
CA LEU A 106 -20.29 17.15 14.15
C LEU A 106 -19.70 16.88 12.76
N SER A 107 -19.33 15.65 12.41
CA SER A 107 -18.89 15.34 11.06
C SER A 107 -20.07 15.32 10.09
N ALA A 108 -19.97 16.08 9.00
CA ALA A 108 -20.93 16.07 7.90
C ALA A 108 -21.07 14.69 7.21
N SER A 109 -20.17 13.74 7.49
CA SER A 109 -20.27 12.35 7.03
C SER A 109 -21.08 11.44 7.94
N SER A 110 -21.38 11.87 9.18
CA SER A 110 -22.03 11.04 10.18
C SER A 110 -23.56 11.05 10.03
N GLN A 111 -24.21 9.93 10.34
CA GLN A 111 -25.67 9.81 10.32
C GLN A 111 -26.15 9.04 11.54
N ILE A 112 -26.99 9.69 12.36
CA ILE A 112 -27.77 9.02 13.40
C ILE A 112 -29.13 8.61 12.85
N ARG A 113 -29.60 7.42 13.21
CA ARG A 113 -30.96 6.94 12.95
C ARG A 113 -31.53 6.22 14.17
N SER A 114 -32.79 6.49 14.51
CA SER A 114 -33.54 5.72 15.49
C SER A 114 -33.96 4.38 14.90
N ILE A 115 -34.19 3.40 15.77
CA ILE A 115 -34.70 2.08 15.38
C ILE A 115 -36.24 2.17 15.34
N ALA A 116 -36.85 1.63 14.29
CA ALA A 116 -38.31 1.52 14.14
C ALA A 116 -38.84 0.13 14.49
N ALA A 117 -38.08 -0.92 14.18
CA ALA A 117 -38.40 -2.29 14.56
C ALA A 117 -37.13 -3.13 14.76
N ILE A 118 -37.25 -4.12 15.63
CA ILE A 118 -36.25 -5.16 15.89
C ILE A 118 -36.84 -6.48 15.39
N TYR A 119 -36.03 -7.24 14.65
CA TYR A 119 -36.34 -8.60 14.21
C TYR A 119 -35.24 -9.52 14.70
N GLU A 120 -35.45 -10.05 15.89
CA GLU A 120 -34.63 -11.10 16.47
C GLU A 120 -34.86 -12.44 15.75
N HIS A 121 -33.86 -13.31 15.73
CA HIS A 121 -34.06 -14.65 15.20
C HIS A 121 -35.02 -15.44 16.11
N PRO A 122 -36.11 -16.04 15.61
CA PRO A 122 -37.19 -16.62 16.44
C PRO A 122 -36.79 -17.86 17.25
N TYR A 123 -35.54 -18.31 17.12
CA TYR A 123 -34.93 -19.40 17.88
C TYR A 123 -33.65 -18.96 18.58
N TYR A 124 -33.45 -17.66 18.84
CA TYR A 124 -32.38 -17.18 19.70
C TYR A 124 -32.50 -17.85 21.09
N ASP A 125 -31.35 -18.21 21.65
CA ASP A 125 -31.22 -18.92 22.92
C ASP A 125 -30.10 -18.24 23.71
N ASP A 126 -30.49 -17.48 24.73
CA ASP A 126 -29.62 -16.68 25.60
C ASP A 126 -28.67 -17.55 26.46
N ARG A 127 -29.09 -18.77 26.78
CA ARG A 127 -28.30 -19.70 27.62
C ARG A 127 -27.17 -20.33 26.83
N ASN A 128 -27.45 -20.65 25.57
CA ASN A 128 -26.51 -21.35 24.68
C ASN A 128 -25.80 -20.39 23.70
N MET A 129 -26.18 -19.11 23.68
CA MET A 129 -25.75 -18.10 22.70
C MET A 129 -25.88 -18.57 21.24
N THR A 130 -26.92 -19.38 20.96
CA THR A 130 -27.15 -19.91 19.60
C THR A 130 -28.20 -19.11 18.86
N ASN A 131 -28.06 -19.02 17.54
CA ASN A 131 -28.85 -18.12 16.69
C ASN A 131 -28.77 -16.65 17.13
N ASP A 132 -27.61 -16.24 17.64
CA ASP A 132 -27.31 -14.88 18.10
C ASP A 132 -27.15 -13.92 16.90
N VAL A 133 -28.28 -13.56 16.30
CA VAL A 133 -28.40 -12.66 15.16
C VAL A 133 -29.75 -11.92 15.17
N ALA A 134 -29.71 -10.62 14.92
CA ALA A 134 -30.88 -9.77 14.80
C ALA A 134 -30.74 -8.76 13.65
N LEU A 135 -31.89 -8.34 13.10
CA LEU A 135 -31.99 -7.24 12.15
C LEU A 135 -32.71 -6.04 12.76
N LEU A 136 -32.19 -4.85 12.50
CA LEU A 136 -32.78 -3.58 12.92
C LEU A 136 -33.29 -2.83 11.69
N LEU A 137 -34.56 -2.47 11.68
CA LEU A 137 -35.15 -1.57 10.70
C LEU A 137 -35.02 -0.13 11.20
N LEU A 138 -34.42 0.73 10.39
CA LEU A 138 -34.22 2.15 10.70
C LEU A 138 -35.49 2.97 10.43
N SER A 139 -35.77 3.92 11.32
CA SER A 139 -36.93 4.82 11.22
C SER A 139 -36.92 5.71 9.98
N THR A 140 -35.73 6.07 9.50
CA THR A 140 -35.53 6.72 8.21
C THR A 140 -34.29 6.15 7.52
N PRO A 141 -34.28 6.00 6.19
CA PRO A 141 -33.13 5.44 5.49
C PRO A 141 -31.84 6.25 5.68
N LEU A 142 -30.70 5.56 5.64
CA LEU A 142 -29.38 6.15 5.49
C LEU A 142 -29.21 6.75 4.10
N ASN A 143 -28.62 7.93 4.02
CA ASN A 143 -28.25 8.53 2.75
C ASN A 143 -26.95 7.86 2.23
N MET A 144 -27.10 6.83 1.39
CA MET A 144 -26.01 6.02 0.82
C MET A 144 -25.23 6.71 -0.32
N THR A 145 -25.58 7.95 -0.70
CA THR A 145 -24.74 8.80 -1.58
C THR A 145 -23.46 9.23 -0.88
N ASN A 146 -23.45 9.24 0.44
CA ASN A 146 -22.27 9.49 1.26
C ASN A 146 -21.23 8.39 1.03
N ARG A 147 -20.00 8.77 0.65
CA ARG A 147 -18.91 7.82 0.34
C ARG A 147 -18.47 6.98 1.55
N ASN A 148 -18.71 7.48 2.77
CA ASN A 148 -18.40 6.81 4.03
C ASN A 148 -19.44 5.74 4.40
N LEU A 149 -20.49 5.55 3.58
CA LEU A 149 -21.54 4.55 3.78
C LEU A 149 -21.64 3.60 2.58
N LYS A 150 -21.44 2.31 2.83
CA LYS A 150 -21.64 1.19 1.89
C LYS A 150 -22.17 -0.01 2.67
N PRO A 151 -23.06 -0.85 2.10
CA PRO A 151 -23.43 -2.09 2.75
C PRO A 151 -22.30 -3.12 2.61
N ILE A 152 -22.18 -4.05 3.56
CA ILE A 152 -21.30 -5.22 3.43
C ILE A 152 -21.99 -6.28 2.57
N CYS A 153 -21.23 -7.13 1.86
CA CYS A 153 -21.83 -8.27 1.19
C CYS A 153 -22.13 -9.39 2.19
N LEU A 154 -23.25 -10.07 2.00
CA LEU A 154 -23.50 -11.36 2.65
C LEU A 154 -22.74 -12.48 1.91
N PRO A 155 -22.26 -13.52 2.60
CA PRO A 155 -21.60 -14.66 1.96
C PRO A 155 -22.56 -15.43 1.05
N SER A 156 -22.02 -15.94 -0.06
CA SER A 156 -22.80 -16.61 -1.10
C SER A 156 -22.84 -18.13 -0.92
N GLY A 157 -24.03 -18.68 -0.68
CA GLY A 157 -24.27 -20.13 -0.62
C GLY A 157 -24.68 -20.62 0.77
N THR A 158 -25.38 -21.76 0.82
CA THR A 158 -25.91 -22.37 2.05
C THR A 158 -24.90 -23.22 2.82
N VAL A 159 -23.75 -23.55 2.23
CA VAL A 159 -22.72 -24.38 2.86
C VAL A 159 -21.32 -23.85 2.50
N ALA A 160 -20.85 -22.90 3.30
CA ALA A 160 -19.42 -22.62 3.43
C ALA A 160 -19.14 -22.21 4.87
N GLN A 161 -18.33 -23.03 5.57
CA GLN A 161 -17.46 -22.49 6.61
C GLN A 161 -16.49 -21.52 5.93
N PRO A 162 -16.13 -20.38 6.55
CA PRO A 162 -14.87 -19.73 6.22
C PRO A 162 -13.77 -20.81 6.33
N PRO A 163 -12.94 -21.05 5.30
CA PRO A 163 -11.95 -22.13 5.36
C PRO A 163 -11.07 -22.00 6.60
N ASP A 164 -10.64 -23.11 7.18
CA ASP A 164 -9.82 -23.10 8.39
C ASP A 164 -8.49 -22.35 8.17
N ASN A 165 -8.08 -21.55 9.16
CA ASN A 165 -6.84 -20.77 9.17
C ASN A 165 -6.74 -19.65 8.12
N ILE A 166 -7.87 -19.10 7.64
CA ILE A 166 -7.84 -17.86 6.83
C ILE A 166 -7.68 -16.62 7.72
N ASP A 167 -6.96 -15.62 7.23
CA ASP A 167 -6.92 -14.29 7.87
C ASP A 167 -8.29 -13.60 7.69
N MET A 168 -8.91 -13.18 8.79
CA MET A 168 -10.20 -12.46 8.85
C MET A 168 -10.01 -11.13 9.59
N VAL A 169 -10.87 -10.14 9.34
CA VAL A 169 -10.79 -8.82 10.00
C VAL A 169 -12.04 -8.57 10.84
N ALA A 170 -11.82 -8.32 12.13
CA ALA A 170 -12.83 -7.79 13.05
C ALA A 170 -12.64 -6.27 13.23
N VAL A 171 -13.73 -5.54 13.42
CA VAL A 171 -13.74 -4.07 13.51
C VAL A 171 -14.80 -3.61 14.50
N GLY A 172 -14.44 -2.70 15.42
CA GLY A 172 -15.37 -2.15 16.41
C GLY A 172 -14.74 -1.10 17.32
N TRP A 173 -15.50 -0.66 18.32
CA TRP A 173 -15.07 0.33 19.32
C TRP A 173 -14.94 -0.29 20.72
N GLY A 174 -14.90 -1.62 20.83
CA GLY A 174 -14.88 -2.32 22.09
C GLY A 174 -13.70 -1.97 23.00
N THR A 175 -13.74 -2.53 24.21
CA THR A 175 -12.72 -2.35 25.22
C THR A 175 -11.38 -2.91 24.76
N THR A 176 -10.31 -2.12 24.88
CA THR A 176 -8.95 -2.55 24.49
C THR A 176 -8.33 -3.56 25.45
N SER A 177 -9.02 -3.91 26.53
CA SER A 177 -8.61 -4.90 27.53
C SER A 177 -9.83 -5.55 28.20
N SER A 178 -9.72 -6.86 28.46
CA SER A 178 -10.76 -7.64 29.12
C SER A 178 -11.14 -7.04 30.48
N GLY A 179 -12.43 -6.81 30.71
CA GLY A 179 -12.95 -6.29 31.99
C GLY A 179 -12.77 -4.77 32.19
N SER A 180 -12.33 -4.03 31.17
CA SER A 180 -12.43 -2.56 31.18
C SER A 180 -13.90 -2.11 31.04
N ASN A 181 -14.24 -0.97 31.64
CA ASN A 181 -15.53 -0.29 31.43
C ASN A 181 -15.45 0.84 30.39
N THR A 182 -14.28 1.03 29.76
CA THR A 182 -14.02 2.12 28.80
C THR A 182 -13.82 1.56 27.39
N VAL A 183 -14.76 1.88 26.52
CA VAL A 183 -14.74 1.61 25.07
C VAL A 183 -13.82 2.60 24.33
N SER A 184 -13.23 2.16 23.23
CA SER A 184 -12.40 3.01 22.37
C SER A 184 -13.23 4.16 21.77
N GLN A 185 -12.65 5.37 21.72
CA GLN A 185 -13.28 6.50 21.02
C GLN A 185 -13.05 6.45 19.50
N ASP A 186 -11.97 5.77 19.08
CA ASP A 186 -11.59 5.53 17.69
C ASP A 186 -12.00 4.12 17.26
N LEU A 187 -12.46 3.97 16.02
CA LEU A 187 -12.77 2.67 15.44
C LEU A 187 -11.47 1.87 15.31
N LEU A 188 -11.42 0.67 15.89
CA LEU A 188 -10.26 -0.21 15.83
C LEU A 188 -10.50 -1.33 14.81
N GLN A 189 -9.41 -1.82 14.23
CA GLN A 189 -9.40 -2.99 13.34
C GLN A 189 -8.36 -4.00 13.82
N VAL A 190 -8.67 -5.30 13.68
CA VAL A 190 -7.76 -6.38 14.08
C VAL A 190 -7.86 -7.57 13.13
N THR A 191 -6.72 -8.11 12.67
CA THR A 191 -6.70 -9.37 11.92
C THR A 191 -6.60 -10.56 12.88
N LEU A 192 -7.59 -11.45 12.80
CA LEU A 192 -7.68 -12.73 13.48
C LEU A 192 -7.55 -13.86 12.44
N GLN A 193 -7.49 -15.11 12.88
CA GLN A 193 -7.56 -16.27 11.99
C GLN A 193 -8.76 -17.14 12.34
N SER A 194 -9.46 -17.70 11.34
CA SER A 194 -10.49 -18.72 11.57
C SER A 194 -9.84 -19.96 12.20
N ILE A 195 -10.46 -20.49 13.26
CA ILE A 195 -9.93 -21.62 14.02
C ILE A 195 -10.81 -22.85 13.76
N PRO A 196 -10.21 -24.03 13.44
CA PRO A 196 -10.97 -25.26 13.25
C PRO A 196 -11.88 -25.57 14.44
N SER A 197 -13.10 -26.00 14.15
CA SER A 197 -14.10 -26.39 15.18
C SER A 197 -13.63 -27.51 16.12
N ALA A 198 -12.62 -28.31 15.71
CA ALA A 198 -12.01 -29.37 16.52
C ALA A 198 -10.81 -28.89 17.36
N SER A 199 -10.44 -27.61 17.29
CA SER A 199 -9.33 -27.04 18.05
C SER A 199 -9.67 -26.92 19.54
N SER A 200 -8.70 -27.22 20.42
CA SER A 200 -8.82 -26.98 21.86
C SER A 200 -8.99 -25.49 22.23
N SER A 201 -8.61 -24.57 21.34
CA SER A 201 -8.87 -23.13 21.51
C SER A 201 -10.30 -22.72 21.15
N CYS A 202 -11.06 -23.60 20.48
CA CYS A 202 -12.46 -23.42 20.12
C CYS A 202 -13.33 -24.35 20.99
N GLN A 203 -13.31 -24.14 22.30
CA GLN A 203 -13.98 -25.00 23.30
C GLN A 203 -14.84 -24.18 24.28
N PRO A 204 -15.91 -23.50 23.82
CA PRO A 204 -16.95 -23.06 24.75
C PRO A 204 -17.74 -24.27 25.26
N TYR A 205 -18.29 -24.16 26.47
CA TYR A 205 -18.99 -25.26 27.17
C TYR A 205 -20.19 -25.82 26.38
N ILE A 206 -20.76 -24.99 25.49
CA ILE A 206 -21.83 -25.33 24.56
C ILE A 206 -21.45 -24.69 23.22
N TYR A 207 -21.21 -25.52 22.20
CA TYR A 207 -20.74 -25.09 20.88
C TYR A 207 -21.54 -25.78 19.78
N ASP A 208 -22.14 -25.01 18.88
CA ASP A 208 -22.80 -25.55 17.69
C ASP A 208 -22.00 -25.13 16.45
N SER A 209 -21.19 -26.05 15.91
CA SER A 209 -20.34 -25.79 14.75
C SER A 209 -21.10 -25.49 13.46
N GLN A 210 -22.42 -25.73 13.38
CA GLN A 210 -23.25 -25.29 12.26
C GLN A 210 -23.64 -23.82 12.41
N LYS A 211 -23.91 -23.36 13.62
CA LYS A 211 -24.39 -21.99 13.93
C LYS A 211 -23.28 -21.00 14.29
N GLN A 212 -22.15 -21.49 14.79
CA GLN A 212 -21.05 -20.71 15.36
C GLN A 212 -19.71 -21.16 14.76
N PHE A 213 -18.72 -20.26 14.78
CA PHE A 213 -17.32 -20.58 14.53
C PHE A 213 -16.39 -19.75 15.41
N CYS A 214 -15.15 -20.19 15.55
CA CYS A 214 -14.15 -19.48 16.33
C CYS A 214 -13.18 -18.70 15.45
N ALA A 215 -12.72 -17.55 15.93
CA ALA A 215 -11.58 -16.85 15.37
C ALA A 215 -10.72 -16.23 16.47
N GLY A 216 -9.41 -16.18 16.24
CA GLY A 216 -8.46 -15.67 17.22
C GLY A 216 -7.02 -15.73 16.75
N VAL A 217 -6.08 -15.61 17.70
CA VAL A 217 -4.65 -15.81 17.48
C VAL A 217 -4.15 -16.75 18.59
N PRO A 218 -3.54 -17.91 18.29
CA PRO A 218 -3.13 -18.87 19.33
C PRO A 218 -2.22 -18.28 20.41
N ALA A 219 -1.35 -17.33 20.04
CA ALA A 219 -0.47 -16.61 20.97
C ALA A 219 -1.20 -15.60 21.88
N GLY A 220 -2.50 -15.36 21.70
CA GLY A 220 -3.26 -14.30 22.37
C GLY A 220 -2.90 -12.91 21.85
N GLY A 221 -3.17 -11.88 22.67
CA GLY A 221 -2.83 -10.48 22.41
C GLY A 221 -3.69 -9.77 21.34
N LYS A 222 -4.63 -10.47 20.72
CA LYS A 222 -5.62 -9.93 19.78
C LYS A 222 -6.94 -10.68 19.89
N ASP A 223 -8.04 -9.93 19.94
CA ASP A 223 -9.41 -10.45 19.99
C ASP A 223 -10.41 -9.33 19.72
N THR A 224 -11.69 -9.67 19.64
CA THR A 224 -12.81 -8.76 19.93
C THR A 224 -13.10 -8.74 21.42
N CYS A 225 -13.69 -7.66 21.95
CA CYS A 225 -13.98 -7.54 23.37
C CYS A 225 -15.31 -6.84 23.68
N GLN A 226 -15.55 -6.45 24.94
CA GLN A 226 -16.82 -5.86 25.38
C GLN A 226 -17.12 -4.58 24.57
N GLY A 227 -18.29 -4.53 23.91
CA GLY A 227 -18.70 -3.46 23.01
C GLY A 227 -18.51 -3.77 21.51
N ASP A 228 -17.67 -4.74 21.14
CA ASP A 228 -17.56 -5.22 19.75
C ASP A 228 -18.69 -6.18 19.35
N SER A 229 -19.49 -6.64 20.32
CA SER A 229 -20.69 -7.49 20.15
C SER A 229 -21.58 -7.03 18.99
N GLY A 230 -21.99 -7.96 18.14
CA GLY A 230 -22.74 -7.68 16.91
C GLY A 230 -21.95 -6.99 15.79
N GLY A 231 -20.70 -6.60 16.04
CA GLY A 231 -19.78 -6.07 15.03
C GLY A 231 -19.35 -7.13 13.99
N PRO A 232 -18.85 -6.69 12.83
CA PRO A 232 -18.47 -7.58 11.73
C PRO A 232 -17.16 -8.32 11.98
N LEU A 233 -17.16 -9.63 11.72
CA LEU A 233 -15.97 -10.42 11.37
C LEU A 233 -16.04 -10.78 9.88
N MET A 234 -15.01 -10.41 9.12
CA MET A 234 -15.09 -10.36 7.66
C MET A 234 -13.96 -11.11 6.97
N ALA A 235 -14.28 -11.73 5.83
CA ALA A 235 -13.29 -12.24 4.88
C ALA A 235 -13.30 -11.40 3.60
N PHE A 236 -12.16 -11.35 2.90
CA PHE A 236 -12.04 -10.70 1.59
C PHE A 236 -12.05 -11.76 0.48
N VAL A 237 -13.17 -11.87 -0.23
CA VAL A 237 -13.44 -12.94 -1.19
C VAL A 237 -13.92 -12.34 -2.50
N ASN A 238 -13.33 -12.76 -3.62
CA ASN A 238 -13.67 -12.27 -4.98
C ASN A 238 -13.62 -10.73 -5.11
N ASN A 239 -12.61 -10.10 -4.49
CA ASN A 239 -12.41 -8.65 -4.40
C ASN A 239 -13.49 -7.86 -3.63
N LEU A 240 -14.31 -8.54 -2.81
CA LEU A 240 -15.35 -7.93 -1.98
C LEU A 240 -15.20 -8.39 -0.52
N TRP A 241 -15.51 -7.50 0.42
CA TRP A 241 -15.66 -7.87 1.83
C TRP A 241 -17.01 -8.54 2.08
N GLN A 242 -16.96 -9.73 2.66
CA GLN A 242 -18.12 -10.53 3.04
C GLN A 242 -18.23 -10.62 4.57
N LEU A 243 -19.47 -10.53 5.06
CA LEU A 243 -19.80 -10.64 6.47
C LEU A 243 -19.93 -12.13 6.84
N ASP A 244 -18.82 -12.75 7.20
CA ASP A 244 -18.79 -14.18 7.53
C ASP A 244 -19.26 -14.45 8.96
N GLY A 245 -18.99 -13.52 9.88
CA GLY A 245 -19.33 -13.63 11.30
C GLY A 245 -19.86 -12.36 11.93
N LEU A 246 -20.60 -12.53 13.02
CA LEU A 246 -20.95 -11.48 13.99
C LEU A 246 -20.25 -11.79 15.31
N THR A 247 -19.62 -10.80 15.94
CA THR A 247 -19.05 -10.94 17.28
C THR A 247 -20.14 -11.35 18.27
N SER A 248 -19.98 -12.49 18.95
CA SER A 248 -21.02 -13.04 19.83
C SER A 248 -20.54 -13.13 21.29
N TYR A 249 -19.60 -14.01 21.63
CA TYR A 249 -19.09 -14.16 23.00
C TYR A 249 -17.66 -14.72 23.05
N GLY A 250 -17.06 -14.74 24.25
CA GLY A 250 -15.71 -15.29 24.49
C GLY A 250 -15.43 -15.44 25.98
N HIS A 251 -14.40 -16.21 26.34
CA HIS A 251 -13.98 -16.38 27.73
C HIS A 251 -12.90 -15.36 28.10
N GLY A 252 -13.31 -14.13 28.41
CA GLY A 252 -12.42 -12.97 28.43
C GLY A 252 -12.07 -12.53 27.01
N CYS A 253 -11.00 -11.75 26.86
CA CYS A 253 -10.52 -11.26 25.57
C CYS A 253 -9.00 -11.40 25.46
N ALA A 254 -8.53 -11.83 24.30
CA ALA A 254 -7.11 -11.84 23.91
C ALA A 254 -6.19 -12.72 24.78
N TYR A 255 -6.75 -13.69 25.50
CA TYR A 255 -5.95 -14.68 26.24
C TYR A 255 -5.28 -15.70 25.28
N PRO A 256 -4.05 -16.15 25.57
CA PRO A 256 -3.40 -17.21 24.80
C PRO A 256 -4.25 -18.49 24.77
N ASN A 257 -4.31 -19.12 23.60
CA ASN A 257 -5.09 -20.33 23.30
C ASN A 257 -6.61 -20.24 23.58
N VAL A 258 -7.19 -19.05 23.76
CA VAL A 258 -8.64 -18.82 23.83
C VAL A 258 -9.07 -18.06 22.58
N ALA A 259 -10.13 -18.54 21.91
CA ALA A 259 -10.70 -17.88 20.74
C ALA A 259 -12.01 -17.16 21.09
N GLY A 260 -12.28 -16.06 20.38
CA GLY A 260 -13.62 -15.48 20.32
C GLY A 260 -14.56 -16.36 19.48
N VAL A 261 -15.84 -16.38 19.85
CA VAL A 261 -16.92 -17.13 19.19
C VAL A 261 -17.82 -16.16 18.43
N TYR A 262 -18.13 -16.52 17.18
CA TYR A 262 -18.84 -15.70 16.22
C TYR A 262 -20.03 -16.44 15.63
N THR A 263 -21.17 -15.75 15.46
CA THR A 263 -22.34 -16.31 14.78
C THR A 263 -22.03 -16.48 13.30
N ARG A 264 -22.23 -17.68 12.75
CA ARG A 264 -21.99 -18.00 11.33
C ARG A 264 -23.07 -17.41 10.44
N VAL A 265 -22.79 -16.28 9.81
CA VAL A 265 -23.80 -15.56 9.00
C VAL A 265 -24.26 -16.35 7.78
N SER A 266 -23.41 -17.22 7.21
CA SER A 266 -23.80 -18.11 6.09
C SER A 266 -24.94 -19.09 6.43
N ASN A 267 -25.14 -19.42 7.72
CA ASN A 267 -26.27 -20.25 8.16
C ASN A 267 -27.61 -19.50 8.17
N TYR A 268 -27.59 -18.16 8.23
CA TYR A 268 -28.79 -17.32 8.44
C TYR A 268 -29.25 -16.57 7.19
N ILE A 269 -28.58 -16.73 6.04
CA ILE A 269 -28.86 -15.99 4.79
C ILE A 269 -30.34 -16.02 4.40
N ASN A 270 -30.98 -17.19 4.42
CA ASN A 270 -32.39 -17.33 4.05
C ASN A 270 -33.31 -16.54 5.00
N TRP A 271 -33.05 -16.58 6.30
CA TRP A 271 -33.81 -15.83 7.29
C TRP A 271 -33.56 -14.32 7.17
N ILE A 272 -32.31 -13.89 6.97
CA ILE A 272 -31.94 -12.49 6.75
C ILE A 272 -32.69 -11.93 5.53
N GLN A 273 -32.60 -12.61 4.39
CA GLN A 273 -33.22 -12.17 3.14
C GLN A 273 -34.75 -12.15 3.21
N THR A 274 -35.37 -13.17 3.82
CA THR A 274 -36.83 -13.26 3.99
C THR A 274 -37.35 -12.17 4.94
N THR A 275 -36.63 -11.90 6.02
CA THR A 275 -37.00 -10.87 7.00
C THR A 275 -36.86 -9.48 6.39
N MET A 276 -35.77 -9.21 5.65
CA MET A 276 -35.59 -7.95 4.92
C MET A 276 -36.66 -7.73 3.86
N SER A 277 -36.98 -8.74 3.04
CA SER A 277 -37.94 -8.59 1.94
C SER A 277 -39.38 -8.40 2.44
N THR A 278 -39.79 -9.16 3.45
CA THR A 278 -41.13 -9.07 4.05
C THR A 278 -41.38 -7.72 4.70
N ASN A 279 -40.37 -7.15 5.37
CA ASN A 279 -40.52 -5.93 6.17
C ASN A 279 -40.07 -4.63 5.44
N ALA A 280 -39.45 -4.72 4.26
CA ALA A 280 -39.11 -3.54 3.45
C ALA A 280 -40.35 -2.79 2.92
N ILE A 281 -41.48 -3.48 2.76
CA ILE A 281 -42.70 -2.96 2.13
C ILE A 281 -43.36 -1.87 3.00
N THR A 282 -43.27 -1.98 4.33
CA THR A 282 -43.96 -1.14 5.32
C THR A 282 -43.54 0.34 5.32
N VAL A 283 -42.43 0.68 4.65
CA VAL A 283 -41.88 2.06 4.61
C VAL A 283 -42.49 2.93 3.50
N THR A 284 -43.25 2.36 2.55
CA THR A 284 -43.61 3.06 1.30
C THR A 284 -45.03 3.66 1.27
N THR A 285 -45.91 3.36 2.24
CA THR A 285 -47.36 3.69 2.15
C THR A 285 -47.89 4.58 3.29
N THR A 286 -47.45 5.84 3.34
CA THR A 286 -48.19 6.95 3.99
C THR A 286 -47.87 8.31 3.36
N THR A 287 -48.08 8.45 2.04
CA THR A 287 -48.16 9.77 1.39
C THR A 287 -49.55 9.97 0.80
N THR A 288 -50.40 10.66 1.56
CA THR A 288 -51.78 10.98 1.18
C THR A 288 -51.84 11.77 -0.14
N THR A 289 -52.75 11.38 -1.02
CA THR A 289 -52.85 11.87 -2.39
C THR A 289 -53.21 13.36 -2.47
N ALA A 290 -52.22 14.23 -2.72
CA ALA A 290 -52.44 15.63 -3.06
C ALA A 290 -52.40 15.84 -4.59
N ARG A 291 -53.56 16.14 -5.17
CA ARG A 291 -53.80 16.39 -6.59
C ARG A 291 -53.01 17.60 -7.12
N PRO A 292 -52.31 17.51 -8.27
CA PRO A 292 -51.67 18.68 -8.88
C PRO A 292 -52.71 19.62 -9.52
N THR A 293 -52.52 20.93 -9.33
CA THR A 293 -53.21 22.01 -10.06
C THR A 293 -52.20 22.64 -11.03
N PRO A 294 -52.56 22.95 -12.30
CA PRO A 294 -51.58 23.33 -13.32
C PRO A 294 -51.05 24.75 -13.15
N ILE A 295 -49.74 24.93 -13.36
CA ILE A 295 -49.07 26.24 -13.33
C ILE A 295 -48.98 26.81 -14.76
N ILE A 296 -49.24 28.12 -14.87
CA ILE A 296 -49.33 28.86 -16.12
C ILE A 296 -47.94 29.16 -16.71
N THR A 297 -47.69 28.72 -17.95
CA THR A 297 -46.49 29.03 -18.70
C THR A 297 -46.51 30.48 -19.21
N THR A 298 -45.52 31.29 -18.82
CA THR A 298 -45.35 32.65 -19.37
C THR A 298 -44.19 32.70 -20.36
N THR A 299 -44.50 32.94 -21.63
CA THR A 299 -43.54 32.96 -22.74
C THR A 299 -42.80 34.30 -22.83
N LYS A 300 -41.48 34.29 -23.03
CA LYS A 300 -40.76 35.40 -23.71
C LYS A 300 -39.85 34.86 -24.81
N ARG A 301 -39.84 35.57 -25.94
CA ARG A 301 -39.28 35.18 -27.23
C ARG A 301 -38.17 36.16 -27.64
N THR A 302 -37.44 35.80 -28.70
CA THR A 302 -36.61 36.67 -29.57
C THR A 302 -35.21 36.97 -28.99
N THR A 303 -34.10 37.00 -29.75
CA THR A 303 -33.97 37.09 -31.23
C THR A 303 -32.76 36.33 -31.78
N THR A 304 -32.88 35.85 -33.02
CA THR A 304 -31.85 35.19 -33.83
C THR A 304 -30.91 36.20 -34.52
N THR A 305 -29.65 35.83 -34.75
CA THR A 305 -28.85 36.41 -35.86
C THR A 305 -28.03 35.33 -36.57
N THR A 306 -27.87 35.50 -37.88
CA THR A 306 -27.50 34.45 -38.84
C THR A 306 -26.17 34.74 -39.51
N ALA A 307 -25.35 33.71 -39.76
CA ALA A 307 -24.28 33.73 -40.77
C ALA A 307 -24.28 32.43 -41.58
N LYS A 308 -23.96 32.51 -42.88
CA LYS A 308 -24.28 31.50 -43.91
C LYS A 308 -23.12 31.36 -44.92
N ARG A 309 -23.08 30.22 -45.63
CA ARG A 309 -22.30 29.90 -46.87
C ARG A 309 -20.87 29.36 -46.69
N THR A 310 -20.31 28.52 -47.58
CA THR A 310 -20.87 27.64 -48.65
C THR A 310 -19.78 26.65 -49.11
N THR A 311 -20.20 25.45 -49.55
CA THR A 311 -19.41 24.36 -50.16
C THR A 311 -19.23 24.47 -51.69
N THR A 312 -18.05 24.09 -52.21
CA THR A 312 -17.77 23.74 -53.64
C THR A 312 -16.39 23.00 -53.69
N THR A 313 -16.26 21.67 -53.86
CA THR A 313 -16.07 20.85 -55.11
C THR A 313 -14.80 21.18 -55.96
N THR A 314 -14.04 20.28 -56.63
CA THR A 314 -14.07 18.80 -56.86
C THR A 314 -12.74 18.26 -57.49
N ALA A 315 -12.26 17.08 -57.05
CA ALA A 315 -11.43 16.02 -57.74
C ALA A 315 -10.10 16.39 -58.50
N LYS A 316 -9.22 15.48 -59.01
CA LYS A 316 -9.26 14.00 -59.24
C LYS A 316 -7.85 13.37 -59.42
N ARG A 317 -7.74 12.03 -59.22
CA ARG A 317 -6.86 11.03 -59.91
C ARG A 317 -5.43 10.79 -59.35
N THR A 318 -5.04 9.65 -58.73
CA THR A 318 -4.71 8.26 -59.22
C THR A 318 -3.62 8.19 -60.33
N THR A 319 -2.61 7.28 -60.39
CA THR A 319 -2.33 5.95 -59.74
C THR A 319 -0.82 5.54 -59.90
N THR A 320 -0.40 4.44 -59.23
CA THR A 320 0.60 3.39 -59.62
C THR A 320 2.13 3.57 -59.51
N THR A 321 2.66 2.71 -58.63
CA THR A 321 3.92 1.94 -58.57
C THR A 321 4.58 1.48 -59.89
N ALA A 322 5.93 1.44 -59.95
CA ALA A 322 6.74 0.30 -60.45
C ALA A 322 8.27 0.52 -60.26
N THR A 323 9.02 -0.57 -60.06
CA THR A 323 10.49 -0.59 -59.79
C THR A 323 11.25 -1.32 -60.90
N LYS A 324 12.42 -0.84 -61.36
CA LYS A 324 13.48 -1.74 -61.91
C LYS A 324 14.91 -1.14 -62.06
N ARG A 325 15.86 -1.80 -61.39
CA ARG A 325 17.24 -2.21 -61.79
C ARG A 325 18.14 -1.37 -62.73
N THR A 326 19.34 -1.10 -62.19
CA THR A 326 20.68 -1.56 -62.67
C THR A 326 21.27 -1.09 -64.00
N THR A 327 22.43 -0.41 -63.90
CA THR A 327 23.63 -0.71 -64.71
C THR A 327 24.93 -0.35 -63.93
N THR A 328 26.04 -1.03 -64.22
CA THR A 328 27.38 -0.82 -63.64
C THR A 328 28.43 -0.91 -64.78
N ILE A 329 29.73 -0.80 -64.45
CA ILE A 329 30.94 -1.07 -65.26
C ILE A 329 31.20 0.05 -66.34
N THR A 330 32.42 0.54 -66.66
CA THR A 330 33.78 -0.07 -66.59
C THR A 330 34.95 0.95 -66.65
N THR A 331 36.14 0.56 -66.11
CA THR A 331 37.53 1.03 -66.45
C THR A 331 37.94 2.48 -66.15
N THR A 332 39.21 2.90 -65.92
CA THR A 332 40.61 2.41 -66.12
C THR A 332 41.54 3.14 -65.09
N ARG A 333 42.85 2.89 -64.82
CA ARG A 333 43.80 1.74 -64.92
C ARG A 333 45.20 2.13 -64.32
N ARG A 334 45.90 1.19 -63.66
CA ARG A 334 47.35 1.15 -63.26
C ARG A 334 47.87 1.89 -61.98
N PRO A 335 49.02 1.46 -61.38
CA PRO A 335 49.24 1.50 -59.93
C PRO A 335 50.65 1.91 -59.42
N THR A 336 50.84 1.82 -58.08
CA THR A 336 52.10 1.59 -57.32
C THR A 336 53.30 2.53 -57.47
N THR A 337 53.67 3.19 -56.37
CA THR A 337 54.96 2.93 -55.69
C THR A 337 54.90 3.19 -54.18
N THR A 338 55.72 2.45 -53.46
CA THR A 338 55.98 2.41 -52.01
C THR A 338 56.58 3.69 -51.43
N ALA A 339 56.20 4.08 -50.19
CA ALA A 339 57.10 4.12 -49.02
C ALA A 339 56.46 4.74 -47.75
N ASN A 340 56.48 3.96 -46.66
CA ASN A 340 56.53 4.30 -45.23
C ASN A 340 55.95 5.61 -44.65
N ALA A 341 55.06 5.38 -43.67
CA ALA A 341 55.10 5.97 -42.32
C ALA A 341 54.98 7.49 -42.15
N HIS A 342 53.74 7.99 -42.10
CA HIS A 342 53.26 8.77 -40.93
C HIS A 342 51.73 8.96 -40.97
N ARG A 343 50.95 8.11 -40.29
CA ARG A 343 49.58 8.46 -39.92
C ARG A 343 49.07 7.73 -38.67
N ASN A 344 49.51 8.21 -37.51
CA ASN A 344 48.73 8.08 -36.27
C ASN A 344 47.38 8.76 -36.48
N SER A 345 46.36 8.01 -36.90
CA SER A 345 45.03 8.55 -37.14
C SER A 345 44.30 8.75 -35.81
N LEU A 346 43.96 10.01 -35.52
CA LEU A 346 43.07 10.41 -34.42
C LEU A 346 41.85 9.48 -34.20
N PRO A 347 41.12 9.01 -35.24
CA PRO A 347 39.98 8.11 -35.05
C PRO A 347 40.30 6.83 -34.27
N ASN A 348 41.46 6.19 -34.46
CA ASN A 348 41.77 4.95 -33.73
C ASN A 348 41.89 5.21 -32.23
N ARG A 349 42.52 6.32 -31.80
CA ARG A 349 42.59 6.69 -30.39
C ARG A 349 41.25 7.08 -29.80
N VAL A 350 40.34 7.68 -30.58
CA VAL A 350 38.97 7.99 -30.11
C VAL A 350 38.15 6.70 -29.97
N VAL A 351 38.27 5.77 -30.91
CA VAL A 351 37.57 4.47 -30.86
C VAL A 351 38.13 3.59 -29.74
N GLU A 352 39.46 3.50 -29.56
CA GLU A 352 40.08 2.82 -28.42
C GLU A 352 39.69 3.46 -27.08
N PHE A 353 39.66 4.79 -26.99
CA PHE A 353 39.22 5.52 -25.79
C PHE A 353 37.75 5.24 -25.47
N LEU A 354 36.86 5.25 -26.47
CA LEU A 354 35.44 4.91 -26.31
C LEU A 354 35.26 3.43 -25.93
N LEU A 355 36.00 2.51 -26.56
CA LEU A 355 35.98 1.08 -26.23
C LEU A 355 36.52 0.83 -24.81
N GLN A 356 37.61 1.49 -24.39
CA GLN A 356 38.12 1.38 -23.03
C GLN A 356 37.14 1.98 -22.01
N ILE A 357 36.53 3.15 -22.28
CA ILE A 357 35.47 3.70 -21.43
C ILE A 357 34.29 2.72 -21.31
N LEU A 358 33.86 2.15 -22.44
CA LEU A 358 32.71 1.26 -22.47
C LEU A 358 33.01 -0.07 -21.79
N PHE A 359 34.09 -0.77 -22.14
CA PHE A 359 34.42 -2.09 -21.59
C PHE A 359 34.99 -2.04 -20.17
N HIS A 360 35.97 -1.17 -19.89
CA HIS A 360 36.56 -1.09 -18.54
C HIS A 360 35.59 -0.44 -17.54
N GLY A 361 34.84 0.57 -17.97
CA GLY A 361 33.74 1.13 -17.19
C GLY A 361 32.63 0.11 -16.94
N PHE A 362 32.26 -0.70 -17.94
CA PHE A 362 31.25 -1.77 -17.80
C PHE A 362 31.70 -2.86 -16.83
N LEU A 363 32.94 -3.36 -16.92
CA LEU A 363 33.44 -4.42 -16.04
C LEU A 363 33.49 -3.94 -14.57
N ASN A 364 34.01 -2.73 -14.33
CA ASN A 364 34.08 -2.16 -12.98
C ASN A 364 32.67 -1.88 -12.41
N THR A 365 31.73 -1.42 -13.24
CA THR A 365 30.33 -1.20 -12.84
C THR A 365 29.61 -2.52 -12.55
N TRP A 366 29.85 -3.58 -13.34
CA TRP A 366 29.31 -4.92 -13.07
C TRP A 366 29.87 -5.51 -11.80
N LEU A 367 31.17 -5.37 -11.54
CA LEU A 367 31.74 -5.84 -10.29
C LEU A 367 31.19 -5.07 -9.08
N PHE A 368 31.03 -3.76 -9.19
CA PHE A 368 30.36 -2.96 -8.15
C PHE A 368 28.94 -3.50 -7.89
N CYS A 369 28.20 -3.80 -8.95
CA CYS A 369 26.86 -4.39 -8.88
C CYS A 369 26.88 -5.77 -8.18
N LEU A 370 27.78 -6.67 -8.57
CA LEU A 370 27.92 -8.01 -7.98
C LEU A 370 28.32 -7.97 -6.50
N ILE A 371 29.31 -7.14 -6.13
CA ILE A 371 29.69 -6.91 -4.73
C ILE A 371 28.50 -6.36 -3.95
N THR A 372 27.79 -5.38 -4.49
CA THR A 372 26.62 -4.79 -3.83
C THR A 372 25.53 -5.84 -3.61
N ILE A 373 25.15 -6.59 -4.65
CA ILE A 373 24.08 -7.59 -4.58
C ILE A 373 24.44 -8.68 -3.55
N PHE A 374 25.66 -9.21 -3.59
CA PHE A 374 26.08 -10.28 -2.69
C PHE A 374 26.14 -9.82 -1.22
N VAL A 375 26.81 -8.69 -0.95
CA VAL A 375 27.00 -8.19 0.42
C VAL A 375 25.68 -7.71 1.00
N SER A 376 24.88 -6.94 0.24
CA SER A 376 23.56 -6.49 0.72
C SER A 376 22.66 -7.68 0.98
N TRP A 377 22.49 -8.63 0.06
CA TRP A 377 21.65 -9.81 0.31
C TRP A 377 22.09 -10.59 1.56
N SER A 378 23.40 -10.74 1.78
CA SER A 378 23.94 -11.41 2.98
C SER A 378 23.61 -10.66 4.28
N TYR A 379 23.76 -9.33 4.27
CA TYR A 379 23.45 -8.47 5.41
C TYR A 379 21.94 -8.41 5.70
N GLU A 380 21.12 -8.31 4.66
CA GLU A 380 19.66 -8.39 4.75
C GLU A 380 19.22 -9.75 5.31
N GLN A 381 19.76 -10.85 4.81
CA GLN A 381 19.36 -12.19 5.25
C GLN A 381 19.69 -12.42 6.72
N PHE A 382 20.91 -12.08 7.13
CA PHE A 382 21.32 -12.14 8.53
C PHE A 382 20.52 -11.15 9.40
N GLY A 383 20.22 -9.97 8.86
CA GLY A 383 19.42 -8.92 9.50
C GLY A 383 17.99 -9.37 9.81
N VAL A 384 17.27 -9.95 8.85
CA VAL A 384 15.90 -10.47 9.05
C VAL A 384 15.89 -11.61 10.07
N GLN A 385 16.87 -12.52 10.01
CA GLN A 385 16.89 -13.71 10.87
C GLN A 385 17.31 -13.44 12.32
N THR A 386 18.20 -12.46 12.55
CA THR A 386 18.79 -12.20 13.88
C THR A 386 18.36 -10.87 14.50
N GLY A 387 17.89 -9.92 13.68
CA GLY A 387 17.69 -8.54 14.08
C GLY A 387 18.96 -7.74 14.40
N LEU A 388 20.17 -8.32 14.26
CA LEU A 388 21.41 -7.71 14.75
C LEU A 388 21.92 -6.53 13.92
N ILE A 389 21.72 -6.54 12.60
CA ILE A 389 22.25 -5.49 11.72
C ILE A 389 21.33 -4.26 11.71
N TYR A 390 20.03 -4.48 11.55
CA TYR A 390 19.08 -3.40 11.32
C TYR A 390 18.04 -3.19 12.45
N GLY A 391 17.97 -4.10 13.42
CA GLY A 391 16.83 -4.24 14.34
C GLY A 391 15.90 -5.39 13.91
N SER A 392 14.93 -5.75 14.74
CA SER A 392 13.98 -6.83 14.41
C SER A 392 12.91 -6.34 13.42
N TYR A 393 12.79 -7.00 12.27
CA TYR A 393 11.83 -6.69 11.20
C TYR A 393 11.55 -7.90 10.31
N HIS A 394 10.54 -7.75 9.44
CA HIS A 394 10.32 -8.66 8.32
C HIS A 394 9.90 -7.89 7.06
N TYR A 395 10.23 -8.46 5.89
CA TYR A 395 9.70 -8.03 4.60
C TYR A 395 8.29 -8.56 4.38
N THR A 396 7.39 -7.71 3.91
CA THR A 396 6.03 -8.12 3.52
C THR A 396 6.02 -8.74 2.11
N LYS A 397 4.83 -9.05 1.58
CA LYS A 397 4.67 -9.59 0.20
C LYS A 397 4.76 -8.50 -0.88
N TYR A 398 4.81 -7.22 -0.52
CA TYR A 398 4.73 -6.08 -1.45
C TYR A 398 5.83 -6.10 -2.54
N LEU A 399 7.06 -6.47 -2.15
CA LEU A 399 8.23 -6.48 -3.03
C LEU A 399 8.34 -7.76 -3.90
N GLY A 400 7.32 -8.62 -3.88
CA GLY A 400 7.23 -9.80 -4.72
C GLY A 400 8.09 -10.98 -4.25
N ILE A 401 8.80 -11.60 -5.21
CA ILE A 401 9.50 -12.88 -5.01
C ILE A 401 10.72 -12.68 -4.09
N LYS A 402 10.89 -13.63 -3.15
CA LYS A 402 12.00 -13.67 -2.20
C LYS A 402 12.99 -14.80 -2.49
N VAL A 403 14.23 -14.62 -2.06
CA VAL A 403 15.28 -15.66 -1.99
C VAL A 403 15.73 -15.73 -0.54
N GLY A 404 15.37 -16.82 0.14
CA GLY A 404 15.27 -16.82 1.61
C GLY A 404 14.19 -15.83 2.06
N ASP A 405 14.46 -15.06 3.12
CA ASP A 405 13.51 -14.11 3.72
C ASP A 405 13.51 -12.73 3.03
N VAL A 406 14.49 -12.50 2.13
CA VAL A 406 14.79 -11.22 1.46
C VAL A 406 14.22 -11.17 0.03
N PRO A 407 13.44 -10.13 -0.35
CA PRO A 407 12.97 -9.90 -1.72
C PRO A 407 14.10 -9.67 -2.73
N ILE A 408 13.96 -10.23 -3.94
CA ILE A 408 14.94 -10.09 -5.04
C ILE A 408 15.20 -8.61 -5.40
N LEU A 409 14.20 -7.74 -5.21
CA LEU A 409 14.32 -6.31 -5.51
C LEU A 409 15.27 -5.57 -4.55
N ILE A 410 15.44 -6.04 -3.31
CA ILE A 410 16.21 -5.31 -2.27
C ILE A 410 17.70 -5.18 -2.62
N PRO A 411 18.44 -6.25 -3.00
CA PRO A 411 19.84 -6.11 -3.43
C PRO A 411 20.03 -5.23 -4.68
N ILE A 412 18.99 -5.12 -5.53
CA ILE A 412 18.99 -4.25 -6.71
C ILE A 412 18.76 -2.78 -6.30
N ALA A 413 17.87 -2.53 -5.35
CA ALA A 413 17.64 -1.21 -4.75
C ALA A 413 18.91 -0.70 -4.05
N TRP A 414 19.57 -1.55 -3.26
CA TRP A 414 20.87 -1.27 -2.66
C TRP A 414 21.90 -0.78 -3.68
N TYR A 415 22.04 -1.46 -4.82
CA TYR A 415 22.92 -1.01 -5.91
C TYR A 415 22.50 0.36 -6.49
N MET A 416 21.20 0.59 -6.67
CA MET A 416 20.66 1.87 -7.18
C MET A 416 21.01 3.05 -6.26
N MET A 417 21.13 2.84 -4.95
CA MET A 417 21.36 3.90 -3.95
C MET A 417 22.85 4.06 -3.60
N ILE A 418 23.57 2.94 -3.45
CA ILE A 418 25.01 2.90 -3.12
C ILE A 418 25.87 3.45 -4.27
N TYR A 419 25.53 3.18 -5.54
CA TYR A 419 26.36 3.61 -6.67
C TYR A 419 26.36 5.14 -6.91
N PRO A 420 25.21 5.86 -6.94
CA PRO A 420 25.20 7.32 -6.88
C PRO A 420 25.96 7.87 -5.68
N SER A 421 25.81 7.26 -4.51
CA SER A 421 26.45 7.73 -3.28
C SER A 421 27.98 7.61 -3.33
N TYR A 422 28.52 6.57 -3.96
CA TYR A 422 29.95 6.44 -4.29
C TYR A 422 30.44 7.58 -5.21
N ILE A 423 29.68 7.92 -6.25
CA ILE A 423 30.03 9.00 -7.19
C ILE A 423 29.95 10.37 -6.49
N ILE A 424 28.91 10.60 -5.68
CA ILE A 424 28.71 11.83 -4.92
C ILE A 424 29.84 12.02 -3.90
N SER A 425 30.26 10.98 -3.15
CA SER A 425 31.36 11.12 -2.17
C SER A 425 32.71 11.42 -2.84
N ASN A 426 33.00 10.77 -3.97
CA ASN A 426 34.17 11.08 -4.81
C ASN A 426 34.14 12.55 -5.31
N LEU A 427 32.97 13.04 -5.74
CA LEU A 427 32.80 14.43 -6.16
C LEU A 427 32.95 15.43 -5.00
N ILE A 428 32.40 15.16 -3.82
CA ILE A 428 32.50 16.04 -2.65
C ILE A 428 33.97 16.17 -2.21
N LEU A 429 34.66 15.04 -1.97
CA LEU A 429 35.99 15.05 -1.35
C LEU A 429 37.15 15.29 -2.33
N VAL A 430 36.98 14.96 -3.62
CA VAL A 430 38.07 15.02 -4.62
C VAL A 430 37.67 15.82 -5.88
N GLY A 431 36.38 16.00 -6.14
CA GLY A 431 35.91 16.75 -7.31
C GLY A 431 36.10 16.02 -8.64
N ARG A 432 36.13 14.68 -8.60
CA ARG A 432 36.12 13.79 -9.76
C ARG A 432 35.20 12.60 -9.44
N PRO A 433 34.48 12.03 -10.42
CA PRO A 433 33.52 10.94 -10.16
C PRO A 433 34.17 9.59 -9.83
N ILE A 434 35.40 9.36 -10.29
CA ILE A 434 36.17 8.12 -10.05
C ILE A 434 37.56 8.52 -9.53
N VAL A 435 38.03 7.84 -8.48
CA VAL A 435 39.28 8.16 -7.78
C VAL A 435 39.99 6.89 -7.31
N SER A 436 41.21 6.65 -7.79
CA SER A 436 42.13 5.71 -7.14
C SER A 436 43.10 6.48 -6.24
N ASN A 437 42.86 6.46 -4.93
CA ASN A 437 43.80 6.97 -3.92
C ASN A 437 43.57 6.25 -2.58
N ARG A 438 44.45 5.27 -2.27
CA ARG A 438 44.38 4.46 -1.04
C ARG A 438 44.23 5.29 0.23
N GLY A 439 44.94 6.41 0.32
CA GLY A 439 44.97 7.27 1.51
C GLY A 439 43.66 7.97 1.84
N LYS A 440 42.63 7.87 0.98
CA LYS A 440 41.28 8.41 1.24
C LYS A 440 40.17 7.36 1.19
N ASN A 441 40.48 6.06 1.07
CA ASN A 441 39.46 5.02 0.93
C ASN A 441 38.43 5.06 2.06
N LEU A 442 38.86 5.12 3.32
CA LEU A 442 37.97 5.16 4.48
C LEU A 442 37.06 6.39 4.48
N SER A 443 37.60 7.60 4.28
CA SER A 443 36.81 8.84 4.28
C SER A 443 35.87 8.95 3.08
N LEU A 444 36.27 8.44 1.91
CA LEU A 444 35.41 8.35 0.73
C LEU A 444 34.26 7.34 0.90
N SER A 445 34.48 6.23 1.61
CA SER A 445 33.45 5.26 1.93
C SER A 445 32.51 5.76 3.04
N LEU A 446 33.03 6.43 4.08
CA LEU A 446 32.21 7.03 5.16
C LEU A 446 31.30 8.16 4.64
N VAL A 447 31.82 9.08 3.82
CA VAL A 447 30.96 10.09 3.18
C VAL A 447 29.96 9.40 2.22
N GLY A 448 30.37 8.31 1.56
CA GLY A 448 29.49 7.52 0.71
C GLY A 448 28.33 6.86 1.47
N SER A 449 28.58 6.28 2.65
CA SER A 449 27.55 5.66 3.48
C SER A 449 26.61 6.68 4.11
N LEU A 450 27.09 7.87 4.46
CA LEU A 450 26.22 8.98 4.91
C LEU A 450 25.31 9.52 3.79
N VAL A 451 25.82 9.66 2.56
CA VAL A 451 25.02 10.09 1.40
C VAL A 451 23.96 9.05 1.00
N MET A 452 24.28 7.77 1.18
CA MET A 452 23.33 6.67 1.02
C MET A 452 22.28 6.72 2.13
N THR A 453 22.70 6.85 3.40
CA THR A 453 21.78 6.98 4.57
C THR A 453 20.84 8.17 4.43
N ALA A 454 21.30 9.26 3.82
CA ALA A 454 20.49 10.44 3.47
C ALA A 454 19.38 10.13 2.44
N TRP A 455 19.53 9.11 1.60
CA TRP A 455 18.46 8.62 0.73
C TRP A 455 17.41 7.85 1.53
N ASP A 456 17.83 6.87 2.33
CA ASP A 456 16.91 6.01 3.07
C ASP A 456 16.15 6.78 4.17
N LEU A 457 16.78 7.81 4.76
CA LEU A 457 16.11 8.81 5.60
C LEU A 457 14.87 9.46 4.95
N VAL A 458 14.77 9.48 3.62
CA VAL A 458 13.63 10.03 2.87
C VAL A 458 12.75 8.92 2.30
N LEU A 459 13.35 7.82 1.84
CA LEU A 459 12.64 6.73 1.17
C LEU A 459 11.99 5.75 2.15
N ASP A 460 12.67 5.36 3.23
CA ASP A 460 12.16 4.36 4.18
C ASP A 460 10.94 4.81 4.98
N PRO A 461 10.79 6.07 5.42
CA PRO A 461 9.55 6.50 6.05
C PRO A 461 8.32 6.40 5.13
N TYR A 462 8.51 6.42 3.82
CA TYR A 462 7.46 6.14 2.84
C TYR A 462 7.27 4.62 2.65
N LEU A 463 8.36 3.86 2.45
CA LEU A 463 8.28 2.42 2.14
C LEU A 463 7.96 1.53 3.35
N SER A 464 8.47 1.83 4.54
CA SER A 464 8.15 1.15 5.81
C SER A 464 6.98 1.79 6.57
N GLY A 465 6.62 3.02 6.21
CA GLY A 465 5.48 3.74 6.78
C GLY A 465 4.12 3.09 6.47
N PRO A 466 3.04 3.57 7.12
CA PRO A 466 1.73 2.92 7.12
C PRO A 466 1.11 2.78 5.71
N THR A 467 1.50 3.63 4.77
CA THR A 467 0.97 3.67 3.40
C THR A 467 1.46 2.51 2.53
N VAL A 468 2.72 2.10 2.67
CA VAL A 468 3.36 1.09 1.81
C VAL A 468 3.69 -0.21 2.55
N ARG A 469 4.19 -0.13 3.79
CA ARG A 469 4.58 -1.28 4.64
C ARG A 469 5.32 -2.40 3.87
N ALA A 470 6.31 -2.05 3.04
CA ALA A 470 7.15 -2.99 2.30
C ALA A 470 8.03 -3.85 3.24
N TRP A 471 8.44 -3.27 4.37
CA TRP A 471 9.01 -3.94 5.54
C TRP A 471 8.47 -3.30 6.82
N VAL A 472 8.44 -4.05 7.91
CA VAL A 472 7.87 -3.61 9.19
C VAL A 472 8.81 -3.93 10.34
N TRP A 473 9.26 -2.90 11.06
CA TRP A 473 10.06 -3.01 12.29
C TRP A 473 9.16 -3.41 13.47
N HIS A 474 9.50 -4.49 14.18
CA HIS A 474 8.67 -5.01 15.27
C HIS A 474 8.68 -4.12 16.52
N ALA A 475 9.82 -3.48 16.83
CA ALA A 475 9.96 -2.59 17.98
C ALA A 475 9.60 -1.11 17.67
N GLY A 476 9.35 -0.78 16.39
CA GLY A 476 9.25 0.60 15.94
C GLY A 476 10.53 1.41 16.18
N GLY A 477 10.39 2.74 16.17
CA GLY A 477 11.51 3.65 16.44
C GLY A 477 11.16 5.13 16.24
N ILE A 478 12.03 6.00 16.78
CA ILE A 478 11.77 7.44 16.94
C ILE A 478 11.64 8.22 15.62
N TYR A 479 12.10 7.66 14.50
CA TYR A 479 12.04 8.30 13.19
C TYR A 479 11.07 7.54 12.30
N PHE A 480 9.79 7.92 12.32
CA PHE A 480 8.71 7.31 11.52
C PHE A 480 8.60 5.78 11.67
N GLY A 481 8.88 5.23 12.86
CA GLY A 481 8.86 3.79 13.12
C GLY A 481 10.18 3.06 12.83
N ILE A 482 11.23 3.76 12.38
CA ILE A 482 12.53 3.17 12.07
C ILE A 482 13.43 3.18 13.33
N PRO A 483 13.94 2.03 13.80
CA PRO A 483 14.76 1.94 15.00
C PRO A 483 16.14 2.58 14.79
N LEU A 484 16.72 3.13 15.86
CA LEU A 484 18.04 3.75 15.82
C LEU A 484 19.15 2.80 15.31
N GLN A 485 18.97 1.50 15.55
CA GLN A 485 19.86 0.44 15.07
C GLN A 485 19.93 0.36 13.53
N ASN A 486 18.82 0.61 12.83
CA ASN A 486 18.75 0.51 11.36
C ASN A 486 19.71 1.48 10.68
N PHE A 487 19.85 2.70 11.21
CA PHE A 487 20.78 3.71 10.72
C PHE A 487 22.24 3.23 10.78
N PHE A 488 22.61 2.50 11.84
CA PHE A 488 23.94 1.89 11.93
C PHE A 488 24.09 0.73 10.93
N GLY A 489 23.07 -0.10 10.76
CA GLY A 489 23.02 -1.14 9.74
C GLY A 489 23.25 -0.58 8.33
N TRP A 490 22.50 0.44 7.93
CA TRP A 490 22.66 1.12 6.64
C TRP A 490 24.07 1.67 6.39
N ILE A 491 24.62 2.34 7.40
CA ILE A 491 25.99 2.88 7.36
C ILE A 491 27.00 1.74 7.20
N LEU A 492 26.84 0.65 7.96
CA LEU A 492 27.72 -0.51 7.95
C LEU A 492 27.68 -1.25 6.62
N THR A 493 26.50 -1.60 6.10
CA THR A 493 26.32 -2.29 4.81
C THR A 493 27.00 -1.51 3.68
N THR A 494 26.75 -0.19 3.61
CA THR A 494 27.34 0.66 2.56
C THR A 494 28.84 0.84 2.74
N LEU A 495 29.31 1.02 3.98
CA LEU A 495 30.74 1.13 4.28
C LEU A 495 31.50 -0.13 3.85
N THR A 496 30.97 -1.32 4.17
CA THR A 496 31.53 -2.61 3.73
C THR A 496 31.60 -2.70 2.21
N ILE A 497 30.52 -2.39 1.49
CA ILE A 497 30.47 -2.45 0.02
C ILE A 497 31.47 -1.47 -0.62
N HIS A 498 31.49 -0.21 -0.18
CA HIS A 498 32.42 0.80 -0.69
C HIS A 498 33.88 0.43 -0.38
N MET A 499 34.17 -0.11 0.81
CA MET A 499 35.52 -0.55 1.16
C MET A 499 35.96 -1.75 0.31
N MET A 500 35.13 -2.79 0.17
CA MET A 500 35.43 -3.95 -0.68
C MET A 500 35.70 -3.55 -2.13
N TYR A 501 34.84 -2.72 -2.72
CA TYR A 501 35.06 -2.23 -4.08
C TYR A 501 36.33 -1.36 -4.19
N ARG A 502 36.62 -0.46 -3.22
CA ARG A 502 37.84 0.37 -3.24
C ARG A 502 39.13 -0.42 -3.02
N PHE A 503 39.08 -1.53 -2.29
CA PHE A 503 40.21 -2.47 -2.21
C PHE A 503 40.51 -3.11 -3.57
N TYR A 504 39.47 -3.51 -4.33
CA TYR A 504 39.61 -4.03 -5.69
C TYR A 504 40.02 -2.98 -6.73
N GLU A 505 39.44 -1.78 -6.67
CA GLU A 505 39.71 -0.69 -7.62
C GLU A 505 41.16 -0.17 -7.52
N SER A 506 41.74 -0.24 -6.32
CA SER A 506 43.01 0.42 -6.05
C SER A 506 44.24 -0.14 -6.80
N PRO A 507 44.45 -1.47 -6.93
CA PRO A 507 45.54 -2.01 -7.76
C PRO A 507 45.40 -1.69 -9.26
N ILE A 508 44.18 -1.79 -9.80
CA ILE A 508 43.95 -1.80 -11.26
C ILE A 508 44.21 -0.43 -11.91
N ILE A 509 43.83 0.65 -11.23
CA ILE A 509 44.03 2.01 -11.76
C ILE A 509 45.50 2.47 -11.64
N MET A 510 46.34 1.86 -10.79
CA MET A 510 47.78 2.21 -10.74
C MET A 510 48.54 1.82 -12.01
N GLY A 511 48.15 0.73 -12.70
CA GLY A 511 48.78 0.31 -13.95
C GLY A 511 48.34 1.13 -15.18
N SER A 512 47.27 1.91 -15.06
CA SER A 512 46.69 2.65 -16.18
C SER A 512 46.88 4.15 -16.02
N LYS A 513 47.44 4.83 -17.05
CA LYS A 513 47.50 6.30 -17.12
C LYS A 513 46.12 6.94 -17.38
N TYR A 514 45.06 6.37 -16.79
CA TYR A 514 43.68 6.81 -16.95
C TYR A 514 43.42 8.09 -16.15
N ARG A 515 43.90 9.22 -16.68
CA ARG A 515 43.44 10.54 -16.29
C ARG A 515 41.99 10.69 -16.79
N ALA A 516 41.04 10.15 -16.02
CA ALA A 516 39.61 10.23 -16.28
C ALA A 516 39.22 11.70 -16.54
N ARG A 517 39.02 12.03 -17.83
CA ARG A 517 38.59 13.35 -18.26
C ARG A 517 37.16 13.57 -17.78
N LYS A 518 36.73 14.82 -17.68
CA LYS A 518 35.34 15.14 -17.32
C LYS A 518 34.40 14.66 -18.40
N SER A 519 33.77 13.52 -18.15
CA SER A 519 32.74 12.96 -19.01
C SER A 519 31.39 13.16 -18.36
N TYR A 520 30.56 14.02 -18.95
CA TYR A 520 29.16 14.24 -18.56
C TYR A 520 28.34 12.97 -18.27
N PRO A 521 28.48 11.81 -18.97
CA PRO A 521 27.78 10.58 -18.57
C PRO A 521 28.11 10.05 -17.16
N LEU A 522 29.18 10.52 -16.50
CA LEU A 522 29.52 10.16 -15.12
C LEU A 522 28.83 11.01 -14.05
N ILE A 523 28.15 12.12 -14.41
CA ILE A 523 27.31 12.89 -13.49
C ILE A 523 25.87 12.35 -13.42
N LEU A 524 25.55 11.43 -14.32
CA LEU A 524 24.24 10.84 -14.52
C LEU A 524 23.65 10.15 -13.26
N PRO A 525 24.46 9.51 -12.38
CA PRO A 525 23.98 9.02 -11.08
C PRO A 525 23.58 10.16 -10.12
N VAL A 526 24.25 11.31 -10.16
CA VAL A 526 23.89 12.50 -9.36
C VAL A 526 22.54 13.06 -9.81
N LEU A 527 22.26 13.04 -11.12
CA LEU A 527 20.95 13.42 -11.66
C LEU A 527 19.86 12.44 -11.24
N GLY A 528 20.15 11.12 -11.20
CA GLY A 528 19.22 10.11 -10.67
C GLY A 528 18.89 10.34 -9.19
N TYR A 529 19.91 10.58 -8.36
CA TYR A 529 19.74 10.95 -6.94
C TYR A 529 18.90 12.22 -6.76
N SER A 530 19.16 13.24 -7.59
CA SER A 530 18.39 14.50 -7.59
C SER A 530 16.93 14.29 -8.01
N ALA A 531 16.69 13.46 -9.02
CA ALA A 531 15.35 13.15 -9.51
C ALA A 531 14.52 12.41 -8.46
N MET A 532 15.11 11.47 -7.72
CA MET A 532 14.41 10.75 -6.65
C MET A 532 14.03 11.67 -5.49
N CYS A 533 14.92 12.58 -5.09
CA CYS A 533 14.57 13.64 -4.14
C CYS A 533 13.31 14.41 -4.59
N ILE A 534 13.24 14.84 -5.86
CA ILE A 534 12.08 15.57 -6.41
C ILE A 534 10.81 14.71 -6.47
N VAL A 535 10.92 13.46 -6.92
CA VAL A 535 9.79 12.53 -7.11
C VAL A 535 9.03 12.29 -5.79
N HIS A 536 9.74 12.16 -4.67
CA HIS A 536 9.10 11.92 -3.37
C HIS A 536 8.50 13.17 -2.70
N LEU A 537 8.75 14.40 -3.21
CA LEU A 537 8.15 15.63 -2.65
C LEU A 537 6.66 15.80 -2.93
N ILE A 538 6.15 15.22 -4.02
CA ILE A 538 4.79 15.51 -4.50
C ILE A 538 3.74 14.60 -3.84
N PRO A 539 3.88 13.26 -3.82
CA PRO A 539 2.92 12.36 -3.19
C PRO A 539 3.29 11.95 -1.75
N GLY A 540 4.52 12.23 -1.30
CA GLY A 540 5.07 11.68 -0.05
C GLY A 540 4.21 11.97 1.17
N GLU A 541 3.67 10.89 1.75
CA GLU A 541 3.35 10.79 3.18
C GLU A 541 4.51 10.05 3.87
N PRO A 542 4.88 10.41 5.11
CA PRO A 542 4.36 11.51 5.91
C PRO A 542 4.76 12.90 5.38
N LYS A 543 3.93 13.92 5.62
CA LYS A 543 4.03 15.26 4.96
C LYS A 543 5.33 16.00 5.30
N GLU A 544 5.91 15.68 6.45
CA GLU A 544 7.15 16.19 7.00
C GLU A 544 8.34 15.92 6.06
N LEU A 545 8.30 14.83 5.30
CA LEU A 545 9.31 14.49 4.30
C LEU A 545 9.48 15.57 3.22
N ARG A 546 8.44 16.37 2.95
CA ARG A 546 8.48 17.48 1.99
C ARG A 546 9.44 18.60 2.42
N MET A 547 9.72 18.72 3.71
CA MET A 547 10.72 19.64 4.26
C MET A 547 12.06 18.94 4.51
N ILE A 548 12.04 17.68 4.95
CA ILE A 548 13.25 16.92 5.28
C ILE A 548 14.04 16.55 4.01
N GLY A 549 13.37 16.08 2.97
CA GLY A 549 13.99 15.59 1.73
C GLY A 549 14.91 16.58 1.03
N PRO A 550 14.49 17.84 0.76
CA PRO A 550 15.34 18.84 0.11
C PRO A 550 16.59 19.21 0.92
N VAL A 551 16.52 19.10 2.25
CA VAL A 551 17.67 19.37 3.13
C VAL A 551 18.63 18.19 3.11
N ILE A 552 18.13 16.99 3.46
CA ILE A 552 18.96 15.80 3.67
C ILE A 552 19.57 15.28 2.36
N MET A 553 18.78 15.16 1.28
CA MET A 553 19.28 14.72 -0.03
C MET A 553 19.85 15.87 -0.88
N GLY A 554 19.34 17.09 -0.73
CA GLY A 554 19.78 18.23 -1.56
C GLY A 554 21.18 18.74 -1.23
N ILE A 555 21.59 18.75 0.05
CA ILE A 555 22.93 19.23 0.45
C ILE A 555 24.06 18.41 -0.23
N PRO A 556 24.08 17.07 -0.19
CA PRO A 556 25.06 16.26 -0.93
C PRO A 556 25.13 16.59 -2.43
N VAL A 557 23.97 16.74 -3.08
CA VAL A 557 23.87 17.08 -4.51
C VAL A 557 24.48 18.45 -4.79
N ILE A 558 24.11 19.49 -4.02
CA ILE A 558 24.62 20.85 -4.18
C ILE A 558 26.15 20.89 -4.01
N LEU A 559 26.68 20.19 -2.99
CA LEU A 559 28.13 20.10 -2.76
C LEU A 559 28.85 19.39 -3.92
N ALA A 560 28.32 18.25 -4.38
CA ALA A 560 28.89 17.50 -5.50
C ALA A 560 28.85 18.30 -6.81
N LEU A 561 27.73 18.96 -7.14
CA LEU A 561 27.60 19.79 -8.34
C LEU A 561 28.51 21.03 -8.27
N ARG A 562 28.56 21.74 -7.14
CA ARG A 562 29.46 22.89 -6.96
C ARG A 562 30.92 22.49 -7.11
N ARG A 563 31.32 21.34 -6.54
CA ARG A 563 32.69 20.82 -6.62
C ARG A 563 33.02 20.27 -8.02
N PHE A 564 32.04 19.69 -8.71
CA PHE A 564 32.15 19.34 -10.13
C PHE A 564 32.39 20.60 -10.96
N MET A 565 31.51 21.60 -10.90
CA MET A 565 31.61 22.83 -11.71
C MET A 565 32.90 23.61 -11.46
N ARG A 566 33.33 23.78 -10.20
CA ARG A 566 34.56 24.53 -9.85
C ARG A 566 35.84 23.94 -10.46
N ASN A 567 35.86 22.65 -10.77
CA ASN A 567 37.02 21.96 -11.35
C ASN A 567 36.95 21.84 -12.89
N SER A 568 35.95 22.45 -13.56
CA SER A 568 35.66 22.28 -15.00
C SER A 568 36.52 23.13 -15.91
#